data_AF-A0A1C4U8U6-F1
#
_entry.id   AF-A0A1C4U8U6-F1
#
_cell.length_a   1.000
_cell.length_b   1.000
_cell.length_c   1.000
_cell.angle_alpha   90.00
_cell.angle_beta   90.00
_cell.angle_gamma   90.00
#
_symmetry.space_group_name_H-M   'P 1'
#
loop_
_entity.id
_entity.type
_entity.pdbx_description
1 polymer ?
#
loop_
_entity_poly.entity_id
_entity_poly.type
_entity_poly.pdbx_seq_one_letter_code
_entity_poly.pdbx_strand_id
1 'polypeptide(L)'
;MSETSTDRADRPAEVTDPLLWGLSAAVADAHQPDEDRICVSPSCAGAAWPCAAWNNAQEGLRAARGGRPVPQADAAGPEPAHAATAEPGRDDPLTGWSTDLVPADRTERLAVTAA
;
A
#
# COMPACT_ATOMS: atom_id res chain seq x y z
N MET A 1 -22.37 -30.57 5.68
CA MET A 1 -20.97 -30.87 5.35
C MET A 1 -20.80 -30.44 3.90
N SER A 2 -20.09 -29.37 3.56
CA SER A 2 -18.72 -29.08 3.98
C SER A 2 -18.50 -27.58 4.02
N GLU A 3 -17.83 -27.15 5.08
CA GLU A 3 -17.28 -25.80 5.20
C GLU A 3 -16.28 -25.61 4.07
N THR A 4 -16.49 -24.61 3.22
CA THR A 4 -15.54 -24.23 2.17
C THR A 4 -14.30 -23.63 2.84
N SER A 5 -13.48 -24.49 3.43
CA SER A 5 -12.18 -24.16 4.02
C SER A 5 -11.13 -24.12 2.91
N THR A 6 -11.26 -23.19 1.97
CA THR A 6 -10.38 -23.14 0.80
C THR A 6 -9.05 -22.41 1.03
N ASP A 7 -8.79 -21.84 2.20
CA ASP A 7 -7.54 -21.10 2.43
C ASP A 7 -7.10 -21.14 3.90
N ARG A 8 -6.71 -22.34 4.37
CA ARG A 8 -6.17 -22.48 5.74
C ARG A 8 -4.78 -23.11 5.77
N ALA A 9 -4.33 -23.72 4.67
CA ALA A 9 -3.17 -24.59 4.69
C ALA A 9 -1.82 -23.85 4.72
N ASP A 10 -1.73 -22.63 4.17
CA ASP A 10 -0.47 -21.87 4.08
C ASP A 10 -0.40 -20.65 5.02
N ARG A 11 -1.43 -20.47 5.85
CA ARG A 11 -1.51 -19.32 6.75
C ARG A 11 -0.89 -19.65 8.11
N PRO A 12 0.10 -18.86 8.58
CA PRO A 12 0.65 -19.01 9.94
C PRO A 12 -0.43 -18.94 11.03
N ALA A 13 -0.21 -19.62 12.15
CA ALA A 13 -1.17 -19.70 13.25
C ALA A 13 -1.37 -18.35 13.95
N GLU A 14 -0.35 -17.49 13.94
CA GLU A 14 -0.35 -16.15 14.53
C GLU A 14 -1.13 -15.10 13.72
N VAL A 15 -1.68 -15.45 12.56
CA VAL A 15 -2.47 -14.51 11.75
C VAL A 15 -3.80 -14.21 12.46
N THR A 16 -3.99 -12.93 12.81
CA THR A 16 -5.18 -12.40 13.48
C THR A 16 -6.25 -11.94 12.50
N ASP A 17 -5.85 -11.52 11.29
CA ASP A 17 -6.78 -11.16 10.20
C ASP A 17 -6.60 -12.10 8.99
N PRO A 18 -7.41 -13.17 8.89
CA PRO A 18 -7.41 -14.10 7.78
C PRO A 18 -7.65 -13.48 6.40
N LEU A 19 -8.53 -12.50 6.31
CA LEU A 19 -8.97 -11.94 5.03
C LEU A 19 -7.89 -11.00 4.49
N LEU A 20 -7.33 -10.16 5.36
CA LEU A 20 -6.21 -9.31 5.00
C LEU A 20 -4.97 -10.13 4.62
N TRP A 21 -4.72 -11.24 5.32
CA TRP A 21 -3.65 -12.17 4.96
C TRP A 21 -3.82 -12.73 3.55
N GLY A 22 -4.98 -13.33 3.26
CA GLY A 22 -5.25 -13.93 1.95
C GLY A 22 -5.18 -12.92 0.82
N LEU A 23 -5.76 -11.72 1.01
CA LEU A 23 -5.68 -10.64 0.03
C LEU A 23 -4.23 -10.21 -0.22
N SER A 24 -3.46 -9.96 0.84
CA SER A 24 -2.09 -9.49 0.72
C SER A 24 -1.19 -10.53 0.06
N ALA A 25 -1.37 -11.82 0.40
CA ALA A 25 -0.66 -12.92 -0.24
C ALA A 25 -0.96 -12.98 -1.75
N ALA A 26 -2.23 -12.89 -2.13
CA ALA A 26 -2.63 -12.90 -3.54
C ALA A 26 -2.03 -11.72 -4.33
N VAL A 27 -1.95 -10.52 -3.72
CA VAL A 27 -1.30 -9.36 -4.35
C VAL A 27 0.21 -9.58 -4.50
N ALA A 28 0.89 -10.11 -3.48
CA ALA A 28 2.32 -10.40 -3.55
C ALA A 28 2.63 -11.41 -4.67
N ASP A 29 1.81 -12.46 -4.80
CA ASP A 29 1.95 -13.49 -5.84
C ASP A 29 1.67 -12.98 -7.25
N ALA A 30 0.74 -12.03 -7.40
CA ALA A 30 0.52 -11.38 -8.68
C ALA A 30 1.67 -10.44 -9.09
N HIS A 31 2.48 -9.98 -8.12
CA HIS A 31 3.56 -9.01 -8.30
C HIS A 31 4.97 -9.63 -8.12
N GLN A 32 5.20 -10.77 -8.77
CA GLN A 32 6.50 -11.44 -8.79
C GLN A 32 7.48 -10.77 -9.79
N PRO A 33 8.80 -10.93 -9.60
CA PRO A 33 9.79 -10.51 -10.58
C PRO A 33 9.92 -11.52 -11.73
N ASP A 34 10.31 -11.05 -12.91
CA ASP A 34 10.92 -11.89 -13.95
C ASP A 34 12.44 -12.06 -13.72
N GLU A 35 13.11 -12.67 -14.71
CA GLU A 35 14.55 -12.91 -14.72
C GLU A 35 15.38 -11.62 -14.62
N ASP A 36 14.87 -10.51 -15.15
CA ASP A 36 15.52 -9.19 -15.17
C ASP A 36 15.18 -8.33 -13.94
N ARG A 37 14.47 -8.90 -12.95
CA ARG A 37 14.01 -8.21 -11.73
C ARG A 37 13.02 -7.08 -12.04
N ILE A 38 12.19 -7.27 -13.06
CA ILE A 38 11.07 -6.41 -13.41
C ILE A 38 9.77 -7.06 -12.94
N CYS A 39 8.83 -6.25 -12.44
CA CYS A 39 7.52 -6.76 -12.03
C CYS A 39 6.71 -7.22 -13.26
N VAL A 40 6.20 -8.45 -13.21
CA VAL A 40 5.43 -9.03 -14.33
C VAL A 40 3.96 -8.62 -14.35
N SER A 41 3.46 -8.01 -13.26
CA SER A 41 2.07 -7.57 -13.17
C SER A 41 1.78 -6.51 -14.25
N PRO A 42 0.74 -6.67 -15.08
CA PRO A 42 0.39 -5.70 -16.11
C PRO A 42 0.12 -4.29 -15.57
N SER A 43 -0.36 -4.19 -14.33
CA SER A 43 -0.60 -2.93 -13.63
C SER A 43 0.69 -2.19 -13.22
N CYS A 44 1.85 -2.81 -13.35
CA CYS A 44 3.17 -2.28 -13.01
C CYS A 44 4.18 -2.45 -14.15
N ALA A 45 3.72 -2.53 -15.39
CA ALA A 45 4.55 -2.83 -16.56
C ALA A 45 5.85 -2.00 -16.59
N GLY A 46 6.99 -2.69 -16.59
CA GLY A 46 8.32 -2.08 -16.64
C GLY A 46 8.84 -1.50 -15.31
N ALA A 47 8.09 -1.61 -14.21
CA ALA A 47 8.56 -1.20 -12.90
C ALA A 47 9.61 -2.18 -12.34
N ALA A 48 10.67 -1.64 -11.75
CA ALA A 48 11.67 -2.46 -11.04
C ALA A 48 11.01 -3.18 -9.85
N TRP A 49 11.46 -4.41 -9.59
CA TRP A 49 11.07 -5.19 -8.43
C TRP A 49 12.05 -4.95 -7.25
N PRO A 50 11.57 -4.81 -6.00
CA PRO A 50 10.18 -4.87 -5.58
C PRO A 50 9.42 -3.59 -5.92
N CYS A 51 8.26 -3.74 -6.57
CA CYS A 51 7.39 -2.62 -6.91
C CYS A 51 6.56 -2.19 -5.69
N ALA A 52 5.98 -0.99 -5.75
CA ALA A 52 5.19 -0.41 -4.64
C ALA A 52 4.05 -1.34 -4.18
N ALA A 53 3.32 -1.96 -5.11
CA ALA A 53 2.25 -2.89 -4.78
C ALA A 53 2.74 -4.14 -4.02
N TRP A 54 3.89 -4.71 -4.41
CA TRP A 54 4.50 -5.81 -3.67
C TRP A 54 4.90 -5.37 -2.26
N ASN A 55 5.52 -4.20 -2.11
CA ASN A 55 5.88 -3.66 -0.78
C ASN A 55 4.65 -3.46 0.11
N ASN A 56 3.56 -2.91 -0.42
CA ASN A 56 2.30 -2.73 0.32
C ASN A 56 1.69 -4.08 0.74
N ALA A 57 1.78 -5.10 -0.11
CA ALA A 57 1.36 -6.46 0.24
C ALA A 57 2.19 -7.01 1.42
N GLN A 58 3.50 -6.76 1.46
CA GLN A 58 4.33 -7.16 2.60
C GLN A 58 3.91 -6.45 3.89
N GLU A 59 3.52 -5.17 3.84
CA GLU A 59 2.95 -4.48 5.00
C GLU A 59 1.61 -5.09 5.44
N GLY A 60 0.73 -5.41 4.48
CA GLY A 60 -0.54 -6.09 4.75
C GLY A 60 -0.37 -7.45 5.44
N LEU A 61 0.60 -8.25 5.01
CA LEU A 61 0.95 -9.52 5.66
C LEU A 61 1.42 -9.32 7.11
N ARG A 62 2.16 -8.24 7.40
CA ARG A 62 2.60 -7.93 8.77
C ARG A 62 1.44 -7.42 9.63
N ALA A 63 0.60 -6.57 9.08
CA ALA A 63 -0.61 -6.06 9.75
C ALA A 63 -1.56 -7.21 10.10
N ALA A 64 -1.74 -8.17 9.19
CA ALA A 64 -2.59 -9.34 9.39
C ALA A 64 -2.14 -10.26 10.53
N ARG A 65 -0.86 -10.21 10.95
CA ARG A 65 -0.31 -10.94 12.10
C ARG A 65 -0.46 -10.18 13.43
N GLY A 66 -1.14 -9.03 13.45
CA GLY A 66 -1.29 -8.20 14.66
C GLY A 66 -0.13 -7.23 14.91
N GLY A 67 0.59 -6.84 13.86
CA GLY A 67 1.83 -6.07 13.95
C GLY A 67 1.69 -4.55 14.07
N ARG A 68 1.85 -4.07 15.32
CA ARG A 68 2.16 -2.71 15.83
C ARG A 68 0.99 -1.72 15.98
N PRO A 69 0.76 -1.19 17.21
CA PRO A 69 -0.03 0.02 17.39
C PRO A 69 0.59 1.13 16.54
N VAL A 70 -0.16 1.62 15.56
CA VAL A 70 0.13 2.92 14.96
C VAL A 70 0.19 3.89 16.14
N PRO A 71 1.29 4.63 16.36
CA PRO A 71 1.24 5.75 17.28
C PRO A 71 0.12 6.64 16.76
N GLN A 72 -1.00 6.71 17.47
CA GLN A 72 -1.96 7.79 17.25
C GLN A 72 -1.11 9.04 17.38
N ALA A 73 -0.94 9.77 16.28
CA ALA A 73 -0.40 11.11 16.37
C ALA A 73 -1.37 11.85 17.30
N ASP A 74 -0.95 12.04 18.55
CA ASP A 74 -1.62 12.90 19.51
C ASP A 74 -1.65 14.29 18.87
N ALA A 75 -2.72 14.57 18.13
CA ALA A 75 -3.05 15.90 17.67
C ALA A 75 -3.54 16.71 18.88
N ALA A 76 -2.62 17.01 19.79
CA ALA A 76 -2.83 17.85 20.96
C ALA A 76 -1.91 19.08 20.89
N GLY A 77 -2.22 19.97 19.92
CA GLY A 77 -2.04 21.43 19.96
C GLY A 77 -0.65 22.04 19.73
N PRO A 78 -0.54 23.38 19.51
CA PRO A 78 -1.59 24.38 19.38
C PRO A 78 -1.70 24.99 17.95
N GLU A 79 -2.92 25.40 17.58
CA GLU A 79 -3.21 26.20 16.40
C GLU A 79 -2.47 27.56 16.40
N PRO A 80 -1.83 27.95 15.28
CA PRO A 80 -1.71 29.34 14.90
C PRO A 80 -2.87 29.72 13.97
N ALA A 81 -3.74 30.60 14.47
CA ALA A 81 -4.83 31.21 13.75
C ALA A 81 -4.33 31.97 12.50
N HIS A 82 -4.59 31.43 11.31
CA HIS A 82 -4.58 32.20 10.06
C HIS A 82 -5.89 31.95 9.32
N ALA A 83 -6.88 32.79 9.63
CA ALA A 83 -8.04 32.97 8.79
C ALA A 83 -7.60 33.53 7.43
N ALA A 84 -7.70 32.71 6.39
CA ALA A 84 -7.84 33.15 5.01
C ALA A 84 -8.72 32.15 4.27
N THR A 85 -9.86 32.65 3.83
CA THR A 85 -10.95 31.99 3.13
C THR A 85 -10.45 31.21 1.91
N ALA A 86 -10.65 29.89 1.89
CA ALA A 86 -10.59 29.07 0.67
C ALA A 86 -11.73 28.04 0.71
N GLU A 87 -12.54 28.08 -0.33
CA GLU A 87 -13.79 27.34 -0.56
C GLU A 87 -13.66 25.81 -0.40
N PRO A 88 -14.76 25.08 -0.13
CA PRO A 88 -14.76 23.63 0.02
C PRO A 88 -14.52 22.96 -1.34
N GLY A 89 -13.25 22.74 -1.66
CA GLY A 89 -12.80 22.02 -2.84
C GLY A 89 -13.05 20.52 -2.70
N ARG A 90 -14.25 20.10 -3.09
CA ARG A 90 -14.59 18.81 -3.71
C ARG A 90 -14.04 17.57 -2.98
N ASP A 91 -14.91 16.96 -2.17
CA ASP A 91 -14.80 15.54 -1.82
C ASP A 91 -14.59 14.72 -3.10
N ASP A 92 -13.35 14.29 -3.32
CA ASP A 92 -13.07 13.22 -4.26
C ASP A 92 -13.63 11.94 -3.63
N PRO A 93 -14.57 11.23 -4.27
CA PRO A 93 -15.10 10.02 -3.70
C PRO A 93 -13.94 9.05 -3.49
N LEU A 94 -13.88 8.44 -2.29
CA LEU A 94 -13.02 7.34 -1.86
C LEU A 94 -13.21 6.05 -2.71
N THR A 95 -13.24 6.20 -4.03
CA THR A 95 -13.26 5.15 -5.04
C THR A 95 -11.95 5.09 -5.85
N GLY A 96 -11.05 6.05 -5.63
CA GLY A 96 -9.67 5.97 -6.10
C GLY A 96 -8.82 5.14 -5.13
N TRP A 97 -8.53 3.89 -5.48
CA TRP A 97 -7.46 3.14 -4.84
C TRP A 97 -6.16 3.96 -4.91
N SER A 98 -5.57 4.26 -3.76
CA SER A 98 -4.54 5.29 -3.62
C SER A 98 -3.29 4.99 -4.45
N THR A 99 -3.00 5.87 -5.41
CA THR A 99 -1.72 5.89 -6.15
C THR A 99 -0.63 6.67 -5.41
N ASP A 100 -0.94 7.32 -4.29
CA ASP A 100 -0.03 8.23 -3.56
C ASP A 100 1.01 7.53 -2.65
N LEU A 101 1.19 6.21 -2.76
CA LEU A 101 2.25 5.48 -2.04
C LEU A 101 3.55 5.35 -2.85
N VAL A 102 3.82 6.29 -3.75
CA VAL A 102 5.15 6.44 -4.36
C VAL A 102 6.06 7.12 -3.34
N PRO A 103 7.19 6.51 -2.93
CA PRO A 103 8.18 7.20 -2.10
C PRO A 103 8.64 8.48 -2.83
N ALA A 104 8.62 9.61 -2.13
CA ALA A 104 8.92 10.93 -2.68
C ALA A 104 10.36 11.11 -3.23
N ASP A 105 11.22 10.09 -3.15
CA ASP A 105 12.64 10.21 -3.51
C ASP A 105 12.92 10.19 -5.03
N ARG A 106 11.94 9.86 -5.88
CA ARG A 106 12.16 9.77 -7.34
C ARG A 106 11.77 11.02 -8.14
N THR A 107 11.10 12.01 -7.55
CA THR A 107 10.55 13.14 -8.31
C THR A 107 11.62 14.18 -8.70
N GLU A 108 12.80 14.19 -8.08
CA GLU A 108 13.77 15.28 -8.29
C GLU A 108 14.75 15.10 -9.46
N ARG A 109 14.81 13.95 -10.15
CA ARG A 109 15.81 13.73 -11.23
C ARG A 109 15.31 13.88 -12.67
N LEU A 110 14.10 14.39 -12.91
CA LEU A 110 13.58 14.61 -14.28
C LEU A 110 13.32 16.09 -14.64
N ALA A 111 13.59 17.05 -13.76
CA ALA A 111 13.36 18.48 -14.02
C ALA A 111 14.61 19.30 -14.39
N VAL A 112 15.79 18.68 -14.50
CA VAL A 112 17.02 19.34 -14.97
C VAL A 112 17.57 18.58 -16.16
N THR A 113 17.13 18.98 -17.36
CA THR A 113 17.93 19.26 -18.56
C THR A 113 17.03 19.28 -19.79
N ALA A 114 16.48 20.46 -20.12
CA ALA A 114 16.18 20.88 -21.49
C ALA A 114 15.79 22.37 -21.46
N ALA A 115 16.80 23.24 -21.50
CA ALA A 115 16.69 24.61 -21.97
C ALA A 115 17.76 24.81 -23.04
#